data_AF-A0A920MAN4-F1
#
_entry.id   AF-A0A920MAN4-F1
#
_cell.length_a   1.000
_cell.length_b   1.000
_cell.length_c   1.000
_cell.angle_alpha   90.00
_cell.angle_beta   90.00
_cell.angle_gamma   90.00
#
_symmetry.space_group_name_H-M   'P 1'
#
loop_
_entity.id
_entity.type
_entity.pdbx_description
1 polymer ?
#
loop_
_entity_poly.entity_id
_entity_poly.type
_entity_poly.pdbx_seq_one_letter_code
_entity_poly.pdbx_strand_id
1 'polypeptide(L)'
;MKSKWLVLFIVFGLILTACGGGSDDAAEEEVVAEEPAETLDSPATTAAAAEPEADPFSICLVLDIGGLGDLAFNDLAYSGYEAAIADFGMVGTFLEPDGGGENRGELLELCAEAGNDLIVGKGFSYLTQQ
;
A
#
# COMPACT_ATOMS: atom_id res chain seq x y z
N MET A 1 40.83 -11.94 27.72
CA MET A 1 40.45 -12.86 26.61
C MET A 1 39.28 -13.81 26.95
N LYS A 2 38.79 -13.87 28.19
CA LYS A 2 37.71 -14.81 28.60
C LYS A 2 36.28 -14.28 28.41
N SER A 3 36.09 -12.97 28.25
CA SER A 3 34.76 -12.36 28.03
C SER A 3 34.26 -12.41 26.58
N LYS A 4 35.16 -12.58 25.59
CA LYS A 4 34.80 -12.67 24.17
C LYS A 4 34.22 -14.04 23.77
N TRP A 5 34.61 -15.10 24.47
CA TRP A 5 33.97 -16.42 24.31
C TRP A 5 32.60 -16.50 24.99
N LEU A 6 32.37 -15.72 26.05
CA LEU A 6 31.09 -15.72 26.77
C LEU A 6 29.95 -15.10 25.93
N VAL A 7 30.25 -14.12 25.07
CA VAL A 7 29.28 -13.53 24.13
C VAL A 7 28.94 -14.52 22.99
N LEU A 8 29.90 -15.34 22.55
CA LEU A 8 29.69 -16.32 21.48
C LEU A 8 28.76 -17.47 21.93
N PHE A 9 28.81 -17.87 23.20
CA PHE A 9 27.93 -18.90 23.76
C PHE A 9 26.48 -18.43 23.98
N ILE A 10 26.25 -17.14 24.23
CA ILE A 10 24.89 -16.59 24.41
C ILE A 10 24.14 -16.48 23.07
N VAL A 11 24.85 -16.18 21.97
CA VAL A 11 24.25 -16.10 20.63
C VAL A 11 23.89 -17.49 20.07
N PHE A 12 24.59 -18.55 20.45
CA PHE A 12 24.30 -19.92 20.01
C PHE A 12 23.12 -20.58 20.78
N GLY A 13 22.72 -20.00 21.93
CA GLY A 13 21.64 -20.54 22.77
C GLY A 13 20.22 -20.15 22.34
N LEU A 14 20.07 -19.13 21.49
CA LEU A 14 18.75 -18.64 21.04
C LEU A 14 18.12 -19.45 19.89
N ILE A 15 18.81 -20.48 19.38
CA ILE A 15 18.37 -21.26 18.20
C ILE A 15 17.61 -22.56 18.60
N LEU A 16 17.58 -22.92 19.89
CA LEU A 16 17.02 -24.22 20.34
C LEU A 16 15.62 -24.16 20.98
N THR A 17 14.92 -23.04 20.96
CA THR A 17 13.55 -22.91 21.50
C THR A 17 12.45 -22.77 20.45
N ALA A 18 12.77 -22.95 19.16
CA ALA A 18 11.78 -23.00 18.09
C ALA A 18 11.51 -24.45 17.64
N CYS A 19 11.05 -25.29 18.58
CA CYS A 19 10.40 -26.57 18.26
C CYS A 19 9.56 -27.03 19.47
N GLY A 20 8.43 -26.34 19.70
CA GLY A 20 7.39 -26.79 20.62
C GLY A 20 6.25 -27.39 19.80
N GLY A 21 6.21 -28.72 19.70
CA GLY A 21 5.19 -29.46 18.97
C GLY A 21 3.85 -29.52 19.70
N GLY A 22 2.78 -29.44 18.93
CA GLY A 22 1.43 -29.84 19.28
C GLY A 22 0.83 -30.52 18.06
N SER A 23 0.76 -31.85 18.12
CA SER A 23 0.13 -32.71 17.12
C SER A 23 -1.36 -32.80 17.45
N ASP A 24 -2.22 -32.43 16.51
CA ASP A 24 -3.58 -32.97 16.43
C ASP A 24 -3.77 -33.53 15.02
N ASP A 25 -4.16 -34.79 15.00
CA ASP A 25 -4.40 -35.67 13.88
C ASP A 25 -5.89 -35.63 13.55
N ALA A 26 -6.25 -35.40 12.29
CA ALA A 26 -7.43 -35.98 11.66
C ALA A 26 -7.42 -35.68 10.16
N ALA A 27 -7.40 -36.76 9.39
CA ALA A 27 -7.60 -36.81 7.96
C ALA A 27 -8.99 -36.30 7.56
N GLU A 28 -9.11 -35.78 6.33
CA GLU A 28 -10.14 -36.17 5.35
C GLU A 28 -9.81 -35.51 3.99
N GLU A 29 -9.46 -36.35 3.01
CA GLU A 29 -9.65 -36.07 1.59
C GLU A 29 -11.15 -36.19 1.29
N GLU A 30 -11.76 -35.20 0.63
CA GLU A 30 -12.84 -35.46 -0.32
C GLU A 30 -12.75 -34.51 -1.52
N VAL A 31 -12.92 -35.15 -2.67
CA VAL A 31 -12.90 -34.64 -4.04
C VAL A 31 -14.34 -34.30 -4.46
N VAL A 32 -14.50 -33.61 -5.60
CA VAL A 32 -15.73 -33.45 -6.41
C VAL A 32 -16.53 -32.19 -6.01
N ALA A 33 -16.86 -31.22 -6.88
CA ALA A 33 -17.39 -31.33 -8.23
C ALA A 33 -17.27 -30.00 -9.04
N GLU A 34 -17.08 -30.12 -10.36
CA GLU A 34 -17.68 -29.26 -11.42
C GLU A 34 -19.20 -29.11 -11.18
N GLU A 35 -19.97 -28.11 -11.62
CA GLU A 35 -19.98 -27.13 -12.71
C GLU A 35 -21.11 -26.10 -12.32
N PRO A 36 -21.36 -24.96 -13.00
CA PRO A 36 -21.80 -24.96 -14.41
C PRO A 36 -21.17 -23.89 -15.29
N ALA A 37 -20.83 -24.28 -16.51
CA ALA A 37 -20.79 -23.38 -17.64
C ALA A 37 -22.22 -22.96 -18.00
N GLU A 38 -22.53 -21.68 -17.85
CA GLU A 38 -23.60 -21.02 -18.60
C GLU A 38 -22.95 -20.16 -19.68
N THR A 39 -22.91 -20.72 -20.88
CA THR A 39 -22.60 -20.01 -22.12
C THR A 39 -23.78 -19.14 -22.51
N LEU A 40 -23.70 -17.83 -22.27
CA LEU A 40 -24.57 -16.86 -22.92
C LEU A 40 -23.86 -16.29 -24.15
N ASP A 41 -24.12 -16.99 -25.26
CA ASP A 41 -23.75 -16.63 -26.62
C ASP A 41 -24.62 -15.45 -27.09
N SER A 42 -24.09 -14.24 -27.07
CA SER A 42 -24.55 -13.15 -27.94
C SER A 42 -23.63 -11.91 -27.84
N PRO A 43 -22.77 -11.65 -28.83
CA PRO A 43 -22.19 -10.33 -28.98
C PRO A 43 -23.20 -9.44 -29.71
N ALA A 44 -24.04 -8.74 -28.94
CA ALA A 44 -24.66 -7.52 -29.44
C ALA A 44 -23.56 -6.46 -29.56
N THR A 45 -22.86 -6.43 -30.70
CA THR A 45 -21.94 -5.35 -31.05
C THR A 45 -22.77 -4.12 -31.39
N THR A 46 -23.18 -3.39 -30.35
CA THR A 46 -23.45 -1.96 -30.48
C THR A 46 -22.09 -1.30 -30.56
N ALA A 47 -21.73 -0.81 -31.74
CA ALA A 47 -20.58 0.08 -31.89
C ALA A 47 -20.84 1.32 -31.03
N ALA A 48 -20.24 1.34 -29.83
CA ALA A 48 -20.21 2.50 -28.99
C ALA A 48 -19.47 3.59 -29.77
N ALA A 49 -20.15 4.71 -30.01
CA ALA A 49 -19.49 5.91 -30.48
C ALA A 49 -18.37 6.23 -29.49
N ALA A 50 -17.15 6.47 -30.00
CA ALA A 50 -16.03 6.85 -29.16
C ALA A 50 -16.40 8.11 -28.37
N GLU A 51 -16.59 7.95 -27.07
CA GLU A 51 -16.65 9.07 -26.13
C GLU A 51 -15.33 9.84 -26.25
N PRO A 52 -15.35 11.19 -26.20
CA PRO A 52 -14.11 11.95 -26.11
C PRO A 52 -13.32 11.41 -24.91
N GLU A 53 -12.04 11.09 -25.12
CA GLU A 53 -11.16 10.70 -24.01
C GLU A 53 -11.19 11.83 -22.98
N ALA A 54 -11.78 11.55 -21.82
CA ALA A 54 -11.74 12.44 -20.68
C ALA A 54 -10.29 12.55 -20.23
N ASP A 55 -9.88 13.74 -19.80
CA ASP A 55 -8.57 13.93 -19.18
C ASP A 55 -8.40 12.94 -18.01
N PRO A 56 -7.20 12.33 -17.86
CA PRO A 56 -6.98 11.35 -16.81
C PRO A 56 -7.13 12.00 -15.44
N PHE A 57 -7.86 11.31 -14.55
CA PHE A 57 -8.09 11.77 -13.17
C PHE A 57 -6.77 11.94 -12.42
N SER A 58 -6.63 13.03 -11.69
CA SER A 58 -5.39 13.40 -11.00
C SER A 58 -5.46 13.19 -9.49
N ILE A 59 -4.39 12.66 -8.90
CA ILE A 59 -4.27 12.40 -7.46
C ILE A 59 -2.95 12.95 -6.92
N CYS A 60 -3.04 13.71 -5.83
CA CYS A 60 -1.88 14.14 -5.04
C CYS A 60 -1.84 13.44 -3.68
N LEU A 61 -0.71 12.82 -3.34
CA LEU A 61 -0.41 12.30 -2.01
C LEU A 61 0.63 13.19 -1.32
N VAL A 62 0.28 13.72 -0.15
CA VAL A 62 1.19 14.50 0.72
C VAL A 62 1.37 13.77 2.04
N LEU A 63 2.61 13.42 2.40
CA LEU A 63 2.91 12.79 3.69
C LEU A 63 2.83 13.81 4.84
N ASP A 64 2.58 13.34 6.06
CA ASP A 64 2.48 14.18 7.25
C ASP A 64 3.87 14.49 7.85
N ILE A 65 4.60 13.48 8.30
CA ILE A 65 5.93 13.62 8.93
C ILE A 65 6.87 12.59 8.33
N GLY A 66 8.14 12.96 8.21
CA GLY A 66 9.18 12.12 7.64
C GLY A 66 8.99 11.92 6.15
N GLY A 67 9.26 10.71 5.67
CA GLY A 67 9.20 10.36 4.27
C GLY A 67 9.14 8.85 4.06
N LEU A 68 9.42 8.41 2.84
CA LEU A 68 9.62 7.03 2.46
C LEU A 68 10.83 6.42 3.17
N GLY A 69 10.85 5.09 3.23
CA GLY A 69 11.87 4.32 3.95
C GLY A 69 11.56 4.10 5.42
N ASP A 70 10.33 4.41 5.87
CA ASP A 70 9.85 4.06 7.21
C ASP A 70 9.49 2.57 7.35
N LEU A 71 9.51 1.83 6.23
CA LEU A 71 9.19 0.40 6.09
C LEU A 71 7.81 0.04 6.64
N ALA A 72 6.93 1.03 6.78
CA ALA A 72 5.68 0.90 7.48
C ALA A 72 4.65 1.86 6.90
N PHE A 73 4.34 2.93 7.60
CA PHE A 73 3.10 3.68 7.39
C PHE A 73 3.18 4.53 6.12
N ASN A 74 4.29 5.23 5.87
CA ASN A 74 4.51 6.05 4.68
C ASN A 74 4.71 5.17 3.45
N ASP A 75 5.54 4.13 3.57
CA ASP A 75 5.79 3.20 2.46
C ASP A 75 4.53 2.46 2.03
N LEU A 76 3.67 2.05 2.99
CA LEU A 76 2.39 1.40 2.68
C LEU A 76 1.44 2.37 1.97
N ALA A 77 1.35 3.63 2.41
CA ALA A 77 0.50 4.61 1.75
C ALA A 77 0.97 4.91 0.31
N TYR A 78 2.28 5.04 0.11
CA TYR A 78 2.85 5.23 -1.22
C TYR A 78 2.60 4.03 -2.13
N SER A 79 2.70 2.80 -1.61
CA SER A 79 2.37 1.61 -2.39
C SER A 79 0.91 1.57 -2.86
N GLY A 80 -0.04 2.02 -2.03
CA GLY A 80 -1.45 2.12 -2.41
C GLY A 80 -1.71 3.23 -3.43
N TYR A 81 -0.96 4.34 -3.34
CA TYR A 81 -1.00 5.43 -4.31
C TYR A 81 -0.49 5.00 -5.69
N GLU A 82 0.64 4.29 -5.76
CA GLU A 82 1.18 3.74 -7.02
C GLU A 82 0.22 2.71 -7.63
N ALA A 83 -0.40 1.86 -6.80
CA ALA A 83 -1.42 0.92 -7.26
C ALA A 83 -2.64 1.64 -7.86
N ALA A 84 -3.14 2.71 -7.22
CA ALA A 84 -4.24 3.49 -7.75
C ALA A 84 -3.91 4.12 -9.11
N ILE A 85 -2.69 4.62 -9.29
CA ILE A 85 -2.23 5.15 -10.58
C ILE A 85 -2.25 4.06 -11.65
N ALA A 86 -1.68 2.90 -11.34
CA ALA A 86 -1.58 1.78 -12.28
C ALA A 86 -2.96 1.20 -12.66
N ASP A 87 -3.83 1.01 -11.66
CA ASP A 87 -5.11 0.33 -11.83
C ASP A 87 -6.17 1.20 -12.51
N PHE A 88 -6.09 2.52 -12.32
CA PHE A 88 -7.10 3.47 -12.80
C PHE A 88 -6.60 4.46 -13.87
N GLY A 89 -5.33 4.39 -14.27
CA GLY A 89 -4.76 5.27 -15.29
C GLY A 89 -4.71 6.75 -14.85
N MET A 90 -4.52 6.98 -13.55
CA MET A 90 -4.47 8.33 -12.98
C MET A 90 -3.14 9.03 -13.25
N VAL A 91 -3.12 10.35 -13.12
CA VAL A 91 -1.88 11.14 -13.06
C VAL A 91 -1.55 11.45 -11.60
N GLY A 92 -0.35 11.08 -11.17
CA GLY A 92 0.09 11.19 -9.79
C GLY A 92 1.01 12.38 -9.51
N THR A 93 0.75 13.07 -8.40
CA THR A 93 1.73 13.92 -7.70
C THR A 93 2.04 13.34 -6.31
N PHE A 94 3.32 13.25 -5.93
CA PHE A 94 3.73 12.80 -4.60
C PHE A 94 4.66 13.83 -3.97
N LEU A 95 4.35 14.23 -2.73
CA LEU A 95 5.10 15.26 -2.00
C LEU A 95 5.45 14.77 -0.60
N GLU A 96 6.75 14.83 -0.29
CA GLU A 96 7.28 14.59 1.05
C GLU A 96 7.53 15.93 1.72
N PRO A 97 7.09 16.13 2.97
CA PRO A 97 7.40 17.32 3.70
C PRO A 97 8.82 17.26 4.27
N ASP A 98 9.26 18.37 4.87
CA ASP A 98 10.46 18.39 5.69
C ASP A 98 10.34 17.39 6.86
N GLY A 99 11.46 17.01 7.47
CA GLY A 99 11.49 15.89 8.42
C GLY A 99 10.52 16.01 9.60
N GLY A 100 10.23 17.22 10.10
CA GLY A 100 9.22 17.47 11.13
C GLY A 100 7.81 17.72 10.59
N GLY A 101 7.68 17.86 9.27
CA GLY A 101 6.48 18.14 8.51
C GLY A 101 6.07 19.62 8.47
N GLU A 102 7.00 20.53 8.74
CA GLU A 102 6.73 21.97 8.91
C GLU A 102 6.02 22.59 7.71
N ASN A 103 6.35 22.15 6.49
CA ASN A 103 5.78 22.63 5.23
C ASN A 103 4.58 21.79 4.72
N ARG A 104 4.05 20.84 5.50
CA ARG A 104 2.97 19.94 5.04
C ARG A 104 1.72 20.68 4.54
N GLY A 105 1.38 21.81 5.15
CA GLY A 105 0.24 22.65 4.77
C GLY A 105 0.46 23.31 3.42
N GLU A 106 1.65 23.88 3.22
CA GLU A 106 2.05 24.51 1.95
C GLU A 106 2.03 23.48 0.79
N LEU A 107 2.40 22.23 1.06
CA LEU A 107 2.36 21.16 0.06
C LEU A 107 0.93 20.74 -0.31
N LEU A 108 -0.01 20.74 0.66
CA LEU A 108 -1.43 20.54 0.35
C LEU A 108 -2.00 21.68 -0.50
N GLU A 109 -1.66 22.92 -0.16
CA GLU A 109 -2.04 24.11 -0.92
C GLU A 109 -1.50 24.03 -2.35
N LEU A 110 -0.24 23.63 -2.53
CA LEU A 110 0.37 23.41 -3.85
C LEU A 110 -0.42 22.40 -4.68
N CYS A 111 -0.89 21.30 -4.08
CA CYS A 111 -1.69 20.31 -4.78
C CYS A 111 -3.08 20.83 -5.17
N ALA A 112 -3.68 21.69 -4.33
CA ALA A 112 -4.96 22.34 -4.63
C ALA A 112 -4.82 23.38 -5.74
N GLU A 113 -3.77 24.21 -5.70
CA GLU A 113 -3.46 25.20 -6.74
C GLU A 113 -3.12 24.55 -8.08
N ALA A 114 -2.48 23.38 -8.06
CA ALA A 114 -2.22 22.57 -9.25
C ALA A 114 -3.49 21.93 -9.84
N GLY A 115 -4.64 22.01 -9.15
CA GLY A 115 -5.92 21.50 -9.64
C GLY A 115 -6.07 19.99 -9.57
N ASN A 116 -5.42 19.31 -8.61
CA ASN A 116 -5.59 17.86 -8.45
C ASN A 116 -7.04 17.52 -8.07
N ASP A 117 -7.63 16.53 -8.72
CA ASP A 117 -9.01 16.11 -8.49
C ASP A 117 -9.21 15.47 -7.11
N LEU A 118 -8.18 14.76 -6.62
CA LEU A 118 -8.11 14.20 -5.28
C LEU A 118 -6.80 14.57 -4.59
N ILE A 119 -6.88 15.04 -3.34
CA ILE A 119 -5.73 15.32 -2.49
C ILE A 119 -5.83 14.48 -1.23
N VAL A 120 -4.79 13.70 -0.96
CA VAL A 120 -4.68 12.81 0.21
C VAL A 120 -3.58 13.35 1.13
N GLY A 121 -4.01 14.03 2.21
CA GLY A 121 -3.14 14.37 3.34
C GLY A 121 -2.98 13.16 4.25
N LYS A 122 -1.85 12.45 4.16
CA LYS A 122 -1.63 11.20 4.87
C LYS A 122 -0.96 11.43 6.22
N GLY A 123 -1.77 11.48 7.27
CA GLY A 123 -1.34 11.41 8.67
C GLY A 123 -2.27 12.16 9.61
N PHE A 124 -1.99 12.06 10.90
CA PHE A 124 -2.89 12.56 11.94
C PHE A 124 -2.86 14.09 12.05
N SER A 125 -1.71 14.73 11.82
CA SER A 125 -1.54 16.16 12.10
C SER A 125 -2.35 17.04 11.13
N TYR A 126 -2.84 16.50 10.03
CA TYR A 126 -3.81 17.15 9.15
C TYR A 126 -5.20 17.37 9.78
N LEU A 127 -5.56 16.60 10.82
CA LEU A 127 -6.85 16.74 11.51
C LEU A 127 -6.80 17.79 12.62
N THR A 128 -5.63 18.01 13.22
CA THR A 128 -5.47 18.90 14.36
C THR A 128 -4.83 20.21 13.93
N GLN A 129 -5.55 21.33 14.07
CA GLN A 129 -4.93 22.64 13.95
C GLN A 129 -3.95 22.82 15.11
N GLN A 130 -2.65 22.72 14.83
CA GLN A 130 -1.58 23.03 15.77
C GLN A 130 -0.92 24.35 15.40
#